data_AF-A0A2E5EAI1-F1
#
_entry.id   AF-A0A2E5EAI1-F1
#
_cell.length_a   1.000
_cell.length_b   1.000
_cell.length_c   1.000
_cell.angle_alpha   90.00
_cell.angle_beta   90.00
_cell.angle_gamma   90.00
#
_symmetry.space_group_name_H-M   'P 1'
#
loop_
_entity.id
_entity.type
_entity.pdbx_description
1 polymer ?
#
loop_
_entity_poly.entity_id
_entity_poly.type
_entity_poly.pdbx_seq_one_letter_code
_entity_poly.pdbx_strand_id
1 'polypeptide(L)'
;MYYEADDLTKDDVDRLFEAAAALFFVVLECESTVQMAPVLVPAWFSPAMDPPCPCTMDDELVEEATDFLVRMGIMRIDEGGHLRVVSH
;
A
#
# COMPACT_ATOMS: atom_id res chain seq x y z
N MET A 1 -19.89 18.85 -21.66
CA MET A 1 -19.91 17.48 -21.11
C MET A 1 -19.97 17.62 -19.61
N TYR A 2 -21.08 17.21 -19.01
CA TYR A 2 -21.11 17.00 -17.57
C TYR A 2 -20.37 15.69 -17.34
N TYR A 3 -19.27 15.71 -16.59
CA TYR A 3 -18.71 14.49 -16.04
C TYR A 3 -19.72 14.02 -14.99
N GLU A 4 -20.41 12.91 -15.25
CA GLU A 4 -21.05 12.17 -14.17
C GLU A 4 -19.89 11.72 -13.28
N ALA A 5 -19.80 12.31 -12.09
CA ALA A 5 -18.92 11.77 -11.07
C ALA A 5 -19.53 10.43 -10.69
N ASP A 6 -18.91 9.33 -11.11
CA ASP A 6 -19.28 8.02 -10.58
C ASP A 6 -19.18 8.11 -9.05
N ASP A 7 -20.30 7.90 -8.38
CA ASP A 7 -20.37 7.98 -6.92
C ASP A 7 -19.49 6.87 -6.33
N LEU A 8 -18.41 7.27 -5.68
CA LEU A 8 -17.47 6.36 -5.02
C LEU A 8 -18.22 5.52 -3.97
N THR A 9 -18.21 4.20 -4.12
CA THR A 9 -18.91 3.31 -3.19
C THR A 9 -18.03 2.96 -1.99
N LYS A 10 -18.65 2.46 -0.91
CA LYS A 10 -17.91 1.90 0.23
C LYS A 10 -17.01 0.73 -0.20
N ASP A 11 -17.47 -0.07 -1.16
CA ASP A 11 -16.70 -1.23 -1.64
C ASP A 11 -15.46 -0.77 -2.41
N ASP A 12 -15.53 0.32 -3.18
CA ASP A 12 -14.36 0.90 -3.87
C ASP A 12 -13.32 1.39 -2.88
N VAL A 13 -13.79 2.06 -1.82
CA VAL A 13 -12.92 2.52 -0.72
C VAL A 13 -12.27 1.34 -0.01
N ASP A 14 -13.05 0.33 0.37
CA ASP A 14 -12.54 -0.85 1.08
C ASP A 14 -11.49 -1.59 0.23
N ARG A 15 -11.71 -1.72 -1.10
CA ARG A 15 -10.74 -2.30 -2.05
C ARG A 15 -9.44 -1.52 -2.12
N LEU A 16 -9.51 -0.19 -2.20
CA LEU A 16 -8.33 0.67 -2.22
C LEU A 16 -7.52 0.54 -0.94
N PHE A 17 -8.19 0.52 0.23
CA PHE A 17 -7.52 0.36 1.52
C PHE A 17 -6.89 -1.02 1.68
N GLU A 18 -7.54 -2.08 1.21
CA GLU A 18 -6.98 -3.42 1.19
C GLU A 18 -5.72 -3.51 0.30
N ALA A 19 -5.78 -2.94 -0.90
CA ALA A 19 -4.64 -2.85 -1.81
C ALA A 19 -3.48 -2.03 -1.21
N ALA A 20 -3.78 -0.89 -0.58
CA ALA A 20 -2.79 -0.05 0.08
C ALA A 20 -2.13 -0.78 1.26
N ALA A 21 -2.91 -1.52 2.07
CA ALA A 21 -2.37 -2.34 3.15
C ALA A 21 -1.44 -3.43 2.61
N ALA A 22 -1.86 -4.14 1.57
CA ALA A 22 -1.04 -5.17 0.92
C ALA A 22 0.30 -4.64 0.42
N LEU A 23 0.28 -3.52 -0.30
CA LEU A 23 1.50 -2.86 -0.77
C LEU A 23 2.39 -2.43 0.40
N PHE A 24 1.80 -1.87 1.47
CA PHE A 24 2.53 -1.48 2.66
C PHE A 24 3.28 -2.63 3.30
N PHE A 25 2.61 -3.74 3.57
CA PHE A 25 3.24 -4.88 4.21
C PHE A 25 4.32 -5.53 3.32
N VAL A 26 4.09 -5.64 2.01
CA VAL A 26 5.10 -6.19 1.09
C VAL A 26 6.36 -5.33 1.03
N VAL A 27 6.21 -4.00 0.95
CA VAL A 27 7.35 -3.09 0.96
C VAL A 27 8.07 -3.15 2.32
N LEU A 28 7.32 -3.18 3.43
CA LEU A 28 7.88 -3.28 4.77
C LEU A 28 8.66 -4.58 4.97
N GLU A 29 8.14 -5.71 4.49
CA GLU A 29 8.84 -6.99 4.50
C GLU A 29 10.15 -6.89 3.71
N CYS A 30 10.08 -6.37 2.48
CA CYS A 30 11.25 -6.17 1.64
C CYS A 30 12.31 -5.30 2.33
N GLU A 31 11.91 -4.19 2.96
CA GLU A 31 12.85 -3.32 3.68
C GLU A 31 13.42 -3.96 4.94
N SER A 32 12.62 -4.73 5.69
CA SER A 32 13.07 -5.44 6.88
C SER A 32 14.17 -6.47 6.56
N THR A 33 14.07 -7.15 5.41
CA THR A 33 15.10 -8.09 4.95
C THR A 33 16.42 -7.39 4.62
N VAL A 34 16.36 -6.13 4.16
CA VAL A 34 17.54 -5.33 3.83
C VAL A 34 18.21 -4.76 5.09
N GLN A 35 17.42 -4.34 6.09
CA GLN A 35 17.96 -3.70 7.29
C GLN A 35 18.48 -4.68 8.36
N MET A 36 18.27 -6.00 8.19
CA MET A 36 18.68 -7.07 9.12
C MET A 36 18.26 -6.84 10.59
N ALA A 37 17.21 -6.06 10.82
CA ALA A 37 16.66 -5.78 12.14
C ALA A 37 15.14 -6.05 12.11
N PRO A 38 14.60 -6.81 13.08
CA PRO A 38 13.17 -7.08 13.12
C PRO A 38 12.40 -5.78 13.41
N VAL A 39 11.44 -5.44 12.55
CA VAL A 39 10.49 -4.36 12.80
C VAL A 39 9.45 -4.88 13.80
N LEU A 40 9.42 -4.29 14.99
CA LEU A 40 8.43 -4.64 16.01
C LEU A 40 7.10 -3.97 15.71
N VAL A 41 6.14 -4.75 15.22
CA VAL A 41 4.77 -4.30 14.99
C VAL A 41 3.95 -4.52 16.27
N PRO A 42 3.29 -3.49 16.85
CA PRO A 42 2.40 -3.68 17.98
C PRO A 42 1.26 -4.64 17.63
N ALA A 43 0.86 -5.52 18.57
CA ALA A 43 -0.14 -6.56 18.30
C ALA A 43 -1.49 -6.03 17.81
N TRP A 44 -1.89 -4.81 18.22
CA TRP A 44 -3.11 -4.14 17.75
C TRP A 44 -3.00 -3.59 16.33
N PHE A 45 -1.79 -3.51 15.77
CA PHE A 45 -1.49 -3.10 14.41
C PHE A 45 -1.21 -4.31 13.49
N SER A 46 -1.04 -5.50 14.08
CA SER A 46 -0.91 -6.73 13.31
C SER A 46 -2.27 -7.05 12.68
N PRO A 47 -2.36 -7.17 11.36
CA PRO A 47 -3.62 -7.55 10.73
C PRO A 47 -4.00 -8.97 11.17
N ALA A 48 -5.30 -9.23 11.31
CA ALA A 48 -5.82 -10.53 11.73
C ALA A 48 -5.70 -11.60 10.64
N MET A 49 -5.55 -11.17 9.39
CA MET A 49 -5.29 -11.98 8.21
C MET A 49 -4.12 -11.36 7.47
N ASP A 50 -3.25 -12.18 6.89
CA ASP A 50 -2.21 -11.68 6.01
C ASP A 50 -2.87 -10.98 4.81
N PRO A 51 -2.38 -9.79 4.42
CA PRO A 51 -2.93 -9.10 3.27
C PRO A 51 -2.68 -9.92 1.99
N PRO A 52 -3.60 -9.87 1.02
CA PRO A 52 -3.42 -10.56 -0.25
C PRO A 52 -2.17 -10.10 -1.00
N CYS A 53 -1.54 -10.98 -1.78
CA CYS A 53 -0.39 -10.59 -2.61
C CYS A 53 -0.83 -9.51 -3.62
N PRO A 54 -0.13 -8.37 -3.70
CA PRO A 54 -0.41 -7.36 -4.74
C PRO A 54 -0.35 -7.93 -6.16
N CYS A 55 0.45 -8.98 -6.38
CA CYS A 55 0.55 -9.72 -7.63
C CYS A 55 -0.76 -10.40 -8.10
N THR A 56 -1.75 -10.50 -7.21
CA THR A 56 -3.07 -11.08 -7.49
C THR A 56 -4.15 -10.02 -7.68
N MET A 57 -3.79 -8.75 -7.52
CA MET A 57 -4.69 -7.61 -7.69
C MET A 57 -4.66 -7.11 -9.13
N ASP A 58 -5.67 -6.31 -9.48
CA ASP A 58 -5.72 -5.61 -10.75
C ASP A 58 -4.64 -4.50 -10.81
N ASP A 59 -4.02 -4.33 -11.97
CA ASP A 59 -2.91 -3.39 -12.16
C ASP A 59 -3.33 -1.93 -11.89
N GLU A 60 -4.56 -1.54 -12.28
CA GLU A 60 -5.07 -0.18 -12.04
C GLU A 60 -5.26 0.07 -10.54
N LEU A 61 -5.78 -0.93 -9.81
CA LEU A 61 -5.95 -0.84 -8.36
C LEU A 61 -4.60 -0.75 -7.63
N VAL A 62 -3.58 -1.47 -8.10
CA VAL A 62 -2.21 -1.39 -7.56
C VAL A 62 -1.60 -0.02 -7.81
N GLU A 63 -1.80 0.54 -9.00
CA GLU A 63 -1.35 1.89 -9.35
C GLU A 63 -2.03 2.93 -8.45
N GLU A 64 -3.35 2.89 -8.32
CA GLU A 64 -4.12 3.81 -7.46
C GLU A 64 -3.69 3.73 -5.99
N ALA A 65 -3.50 2.51 -5.47
CA ALA A 65 -3.06 2.30 -4.09
C ALA A 65 -1.62 2.81 -3.86
N THR A 66 -0.74 2.61 -4.84
CA THR A 66 0.63 3.15 -4.80
C THR A 66 0.62 4.67 -4.78
N ASP A 67 -0.15 5.28 -5.69
CA ASP A 67 -0.34 6.72 -5.78
C ASP A 67 -0.90 7.31 -4.49
N PHE A 68 -1.88 6.64 -3.90
CA PHE A 68 -2.45 6.99 -2.60
C PHE A 68 -1.38 7.00 -1.50
N LEU A 69 -0.60 5.93 -1.35
CA LEU A 69 0.44 5.80 -0.32
C LEU A 69 1.55 6.86 -0.47
N VAL A 70 1.93 7.18 -1.71
CA VAL A 70 2.91 8.24 -2.02
C VAL A 70 2.36 9.62 -1.67
N ARG A 71 1.12 9.92 -2.08
CA ARG A 71 0.46 11.21 -1.79
C ARG A 71 0.25 11.44 -0.29
N MET A 72 0.02 10.37 0.47
CA MET A 72 -0.08 10.42 1.93
C MET A 72 1.28 10.57 2.64
N GLY A 73 2.39 10.52 1.91
CA GLY A 73 3.74 10.62 2.47
C GLY A 73 4.17 9.39 3.27
N ILE A 74 3.48 8.25 3.11
CA ILE A 74 3.81 6.98 3.76
C ILE A 74 4.95 6.30 3.00
N MET A 75 4.92 6.43 1.66
CA MET A 75 5.91 5.84 0.77
C MET A 75 6.52 6.87 -0.18
N ARG A 76 7.65 6.50 -0.77
CA ARG A 76 8.30 7.25 -1.85
C ARG A 76 8.85 6.31 -2.91
N ILE A 77 8.96 6.80 -4.13
CA ILE A 77 9.68 6.12 -5.20
C ILE A 77 11.11 6.66 -5.20
N ASP A 78 12.10 5.78 -5.09
CA ASP A 78 13.52 6.15 -5.15
C ASP A 78 14.00 6.41 -6.60
N GLU A 79 15.23 6.90 -6.76
CA GLU A 79 15.81 7.21 -8.08
C GLU A 79 15.90 5.98 -9.01
N GLY A 80 15.86 4.77 -8.46
CA GLY A 80 15.85 3.51 -9.21
C GLY A 80 14.44 3.04 -9.59
N GLY A 81 13.39 3.78 -9.22
CA GLY A 81 12.01 3.40 -9.47
C GLY A 81 11.45 2.39 -8.46
N HIS A 82 12.11 2.19 -7.30
CA HIS A 82 11.61 1.27 -6.28
C HIS A 82 10.75 2.01 -5.26
N LEU A 83 9.65 1.38 -4.86
CA LEU A 83 8.80 1.85 -3.78
C LEU A 83 9.47 1.57 -2.41
N ARG A 84 9.50 2.57 -1.54
CA ARG A 84 10.17 2.56 -0.23
C ARG A 84 9.29 3.19 0.84
N VAL A 85 9.38 2.72 2.08
CA VAL A 85 8.74 3.40 3.22
C VAL A 85 9.50 4.68 3.53
N VAL A 86 8.76 5.75 3.86
CA VAL A 86 9.39 6.99 4.33
C VAL A 86 9.82 6.80 5.79
N SER A 87 11.13 6.73 6.04
CA SER A 87 11.70 6.84 7.38
C SER A 87 12.29 8.24 7.59
N HIS A 88 11.86 8.94 8.64
CA HIS A 88 12.46 10.19 9.10
C HIS A 88 13.61 9.95 10.08
#